data_AF-A0A7W1ARE0-F1
#
_entry.id   AF-A0A7W1ARE0-F1
#
_cell.length_a   1.000
_cell.length_b   1.000
_cell.length_c   1.000
_cell.angle_alpha   90.00
_cell.angle_beta   90.00
_cell.angle_gamma   90.00
#
_symmetry.space_group_name_H-M   'P 1'
#
loop_
_entity.id
_entity.type
_entity.pdbx_description
1 polymer ?
#
loop_
_entity_poly.entity_id
_entity_poly.type
_entity_poly.pdbx_seq_one_letter_code
_entity_poly.pdbx_strand_id
1 'polypeptide(L)'
;MEAGQLPGAYTPAPDDAVREQVEAAQLARTARGLVARAPGGRVLDLGSGGGLGTLLAGSEMSDYTGVDFRTPEAGGPGSHVVHDLREGLGPVGDRPFDLYLAAFGLASHLSPAELRRLLAEITRHAQPGAIVAVEALGLFSLEWPRLWDTRPGPDRLLPYLLGIDVAVHPWSPSELGSVLESAGIRVASFQDRSVQAGPKLDESRYWPGLPPLRGALGALLDGDPPGPALTRALPPLPAGPVAVVHQDLAARRHALVRTHVGGSDALARGIWGLETGSGGGFGHGLLAIGRVA
;
A
#
# COMPACT_ATOMS: atom_id res chain seq x y z
N MET A 1 -14.52 20.15 -15.18
CA MET A 1 -13.05 20.18 -15.16
C MET A 1 -12.58 19.54 -16.44
N GLU A 2 -11.88 20.28 -17.27
CA GLU A 2 -11.28 19.74 -18.50
C GLU A 2 -10.30 18.61 -18.18
N ALA A 3 -10.22 17.63 -19.08
CA ALA A 3 -9.24 16.56 -19.07
C ALA A 3 -7.83 17.14 -19.32
N GLY A 4 -7.30 17.86 -18.33
CA GLY A 4 -5.96 18.40 -18.33
C GLY A 4 -4.96 17.27 -18.08
N GLN A 5 -4.07 17.05 -19.04
CA GLN A 5 -2.77 16.38 -18.93
C GLN A 5 -2.46 15.80 -17.54
N LEU A 6 -2.67 14.49 -17.41
CA LEU A 6 -2.10 13.72 -16.30
C LEU A 6 -0.56 13.81 -16.41
N PRO A 7 0.16 14.32 -15.40
CA PRO A 7 1.59 14.60 -15.54
C PRO A 7 2.45 13.34 -15.55
N GLY A 8 3.71 13.53 -15.96
CA GLY A 8 4.71 12.52 -16.28
C GLY A 8 4.90 11.43 -15.22
N ALA A 9 5.47 10.31 -15.68
CA ALA A 9 5.69 9.10 -14.90
C ALA A 9 6.22 9.39 -13.49
N TYR A 10 5.60 8.80 -12.48
CA TYR A 10 6.28 8.53 -11.23
C TYR A 10 7.49 7.64 -11.56
N THR A 11 8.66 8.25 -11.67
CA THR A 11 9.92 7.56 -11.58
C THR A 11 10.21 7.45 -10.08
N PRO A 12 10.29 6.24 -9.50
CA PRO A 12 10.78 6.07 -8.14
C PRO A 12 12.07 6.85 -7.97
N ALA A 13 12.34 7.39 -6.78
CA ALA A 13 13.67 7.87 -6.48
C ALA A 13 14.65 6.72 -6.79
N PRO A 14 15.65 6.92 -7.67
CA PRO A 14 16.73 5.95 -7.75
C PRO A 14 17.32 5.83 -6.35
N ASP A 15 17.50 4.60 -5.87
CA ASP A 15 18.08 4.27 -4.57
C ASP A 15 17.12 4.36 -3.35
N ASP A 16 15.94 3.73 -3.45
CA ASP A 16 15.05 3.52 -2.30
C ASP A 16 15.18 2.07 -1.77
N ALA A 17 16.20 1.84 -0.93
CA ALA A 17 16.48 0.52 -0.36
C ALA A 17 15.30 -0.06 0.43
N VAL A 18 14.50 0.79 1.09
CA VAL A 18 13.29 0.35 1.82
C VAL A 18 12.27 -0.22 0.83
N ARG A 19 12.01 0.50 -0.26
CA ARG A 19 11.09 0.05 -1.31
C ARG A 19 11.54 -1.30 -1.88
N GLU A 20 12.79 -1.38 -2.28
CA GLU A 20 13.33 -2.50 -3.05
C GLU A 20 13.51 -3.76 -2.20
N GLN A 21 14.08 -3.62 -1.00
CA GLN A 21 14.45 -4.76 -0.18
C GLN A 21 13.33 -5.20 0.78
N VAL A 22 12.41 -4.30 1.14
CA VAL A 22 11.42 -4.54 2.20
C VAL A 22 10.00 -4.55 1.66
N GLU A 23 9.54 -3.43 1.10
CA GLU A 23 8.13 -3.29 0.69
C GLU A 23 7.80 -4.23 -0.47
N ALA A 24 8.66 -4.28 -1.48
CA ALA A 24 8.51 -5.18 -2.62
C ALA A 24 8.57 -6.64 -2.19
N ALA A 25 9.48 -7.00 -1.26
CA ALA A 25 9.59 -8.36 -0.73
C ALA A 25 8.35 -8.75 0.10
N GLN A 26 7.82 -7.85 0.93
CA GLN A 26 6.60 -8.07 1.69
C GLN A 26 5.40 -8.25 0.75
N LEU A 27 5.23 -7.37 -0.24
CA LEU A 27 4.16 -7.48 -1.21
C LEU A 27 4.27 -8.77 -2.03
N ALA A 28 5.46 -9.13 -2.49
CA ALA A 28 5.69 -10.36 -3.25
C ALA A 28 5.31 -11.60 -2.44
N ARG A 29 5.69 -11.67 -1.15
CA ARG A 29 5.28 -12.78 -0.26
C ARG A 29 3.77 -12.87 -0.11
N THR A 30 3.10 -11.74 0.15
CA THR A 30 1.64 -11.70 0.29
C THR A 30 0.95 -12.08 -1.01
N ALA A 31 1.35 -11.48 -2.14
CA ALA A 31 0.75 -11.72 -3.45
C ALA A 31 0.93 -13.17 -3.90
N ARG A 32 2.12 -13.78 -3.73
CA ARG A 32 2.34 -15.22 -3.97
C ARG A 32 1.45 -16.10 -3.09
N GLY A 33 1.27 -15.72 -1.83
CA GLY A 33 0.34 -16.40 -0.93
C GLY A 33 -1.12 -16.32 -1.39
N LEU A 34 -1.53 -15.20 -1.99
CA LEU A 34 -2.88 -15.04 -2.56
C LEU A 34 -3.04 -15.86 -3.84
N VAL A 35 -2.05 -15.84 -4.74
CA VAL A 35 -2.03 -16.66 -5.96
C VAL A 35 -2.14 -18.15 -5.62
N ALA A 36 -1.38 -18.64 -4.64
CA ALA A 36 -1.45 -20.03 -4.21
C ALA A 36 -2.82 -20.44 -3.63
N ARG A 37 -3.69 -19.47 -3.30
CA ARG A 37 -5.06 -19.69 -2.81
C ARG A 37 -6.12 -19.43 -3.89
N ALA A 38 -5.70 -19.05 -5.10
CA ALA A 38 -6.54 -18.76 -6.25
C ALA A 38 -6.56 -20.00 -7.18
N PRO A 39 -7.60 -20.85 -7.10
CA PRO A 39 -7.56 -22.22 -7.63
C PRO A 39 -7.36 -22.30 -9.15
N GLY A 40 -7.91 -21.36 -9.92
CA GLY A 40 -7.70 -21.30 -11.37
C GLY A 40 -6.43 -20.54 -11.79
N GLY A 41 -5.74 -19.87 -10.86
CA GLY A 41 -4.50 -19.14 -11.13
C GLY A 41 -4.63 -17.94 -12.08
N ARG A 42 -5.84 -17.45 -12.38
CA ARG A 42 -6.05 -16.26 -13.21
C ARG A 42 -6.03 -15.00 -12.35
N VAL A 43 -5.09 -14.11 -12.65
CA VAL A 43 -4.85 -12.89 -11.86
C VAL A 43 -5.17 -11.65 -12.69
N LEU A 44 -5.96 -10.75 -12.12
CA LEU A 44 -6.12 -9.39 -12.61
C LEU A 44 -5.41 -8.42 -11.66
N ASP A 45 -4.43 -7.69 -12.20
CA ASP A 45 -3.65 -6.70 -11.48
C ASP A 45 -4.11 -5.28 -11.87
N LEU A 46 -4.67 -4.57 -10.91
CA LEU A 46 -5.31 -3.27 -11.04
C LEU A 46 -4.31 -2.17 -10.66
N GLY A 47 -4.05 -1.25 -11.59
CA GLY A 47 -2.96 -0.28 -11.44
C GLY A 47 -1.61 -0.96 -11.54
N SER A 48 -1.47 -1.88 -12.50
CA SER A 48 -0.35 -2.81 -12.58
C SER A 48 1.02 -2.12 -12.75
N GLY A 49 1.03 -0.89 -13.28
CA GLY A 49 2.25 -0.16 -13.60
C GLY A 49 3.22 -1.05 -14.39
N GLY A 50 4.48 -1.09 -13.94
CA GLY A 50 5.50 -2.01 -14.48
C GLY A 50 6.08 -3.01 -13.47
N GLY A 51 5.52 -3.10 -12.25
CA GLY A 51 6.26 -3.69 -11.11
C GLY A 51 5.72 -5.00 -10.55
N LEU A 52 4.40 -5.13 -10.35
CA LEU A 52 3.84 -6.25 -9.59
C LEU A 52 3.85 -7.57 -10.37
N GLY A 53 3.59 -7.54 -11.67
CA GLY A 53 3.74 -8.71 -12.54
C GLY A 53 5.15 -9.31 -12.47
N THR A 54 6.19 -8.47 -12.40
CA THR A 54 7.58 -8.90 -12.21
C THR A 54 7.80 -9.53 -10.83
N LEU A 55 7.21 -8.98 -9.77
CA LEU A 55 7.29 -9.56 -8.42
C LEU A 55 6.61 -10.93 -8.32
N LEU A 56 5.59 -11.16 -9.14
CA LEU A 56 4.86 -12.41 -9.24
C LEU A 56 5.54 -13.44 -10.17
N ALA A 57 6.64 -13.09 -10.84
CA ALA A 57 7.40 -14.03 -11.65
C ALA A 57 7.78 -15.28 -10.83
N GLY A 58 7.57 -16.47 -11.42
CA GLY A 58 7.79 -17.76 -10.78
C GLY A 58 6.63 -18.26 -9.90
N SER A 59 5.54 -17.50 -9.76
CA SER A 59 4.31 -18.02 -9.16
C SER A 59 3.56 -18.93 -10.14
N GLU A 60 2.88 -19.95 -9.64
CA GLU A 60 2.00 -20.79 -10.46
C GLU A 60 0.72 -20.01 -10.82
N MET A 61 0.75 -19.31 -11.96
CA MET A 61 -0.37 -18.58 -12.54
C MET A 61 -0.69 -19.17 -13.91
N SER A 62 -1.98 -19.32 -14.21
CA SER A 62 -2.43 -19.79 -15.52
C SER A 62 -2.60 -18.63 -16.52
N ASP A 63 -2.90 -17.44 -16.00
CA ASP A 63 -3.15 -16.23 -16.78
C ASP A 63 -2.89 -15.00 -15.91
N TYR A 64 -2.38 -13.94 -16.54
CA TYR A 64 -2.17 -12.64 -15.90
C TYR A 64 -2.64 -11.54 -16.85
N THR A 65 -3.44 -10.63 -16.31
CA THR A 65 -3.85 -9.40 -17.00
C THR A 65 -3.53 -8.21 -16.12
N GLY A 66 -2.75 -7.27 -16.64
CA GLY A 66 -2.54 -5.96 -16.03
C GLY A 66 -3.53 -4.93 -16.58
N VAL A 67 -4.05 -4.05 -15.71
CA VAL A 67 -4.84 -2.88 -16.08
C VAL A 67 -4.15 -1.64 -15.55
N ASP A 68 -3.81 -0.70 -16.43
CA ASP A 68 -3.22 0.58 -16.03
C ASP A 68 -3.65 1.67 -17.03
N PHE A 69 -3.70 2.92 -16.60
CA PHE A 69 -4.02 4.04 -17.51
C PHE A 69 -2.89 4.34 -18.50
N ARG A 70 -1.72 3.71 -18.33
CA ARG A 70 -0.58 3.78 -19.24
C ARG A 70 -0.24 2.41 -19.82
N THR A 71 0.44 2.45 -20.96
CA THR A 71 1.17 1.31 -21.48
C THR A 71 2.37 1.04 -20.57
N PRO A 72 2.62 -0.21 -20.13
CA PRO A 72 3.75 -0.54 -19.29
C PRO A 72 5.07 -0.34 -20.05
N GLU A 73 6.08 0.19 -19.37
CA GLU A 73 7.39 0.50 -19.97
C GLU A 73 8.21 -0.76 -20.27
N ALA A 74 7.95 -1.86 -19.56
CA ALA A 74 8.55 -3.18 -19.79
C ALA A 74 7.45 -4.24 -19.95
N GLY A 75 7.68 -5.22 -20.83
CA GLY A 75 6.74 -6.32 -21.03
C GLY A 75 6.59 -7.16 -19.76
N GLY A 76 5.50 -6.95 -19.02
CA GLY A 76 5.10 -7.81 -17.92
C GLY A 76 4.65 -9.20 -18.42
N PRO A 77 4.47 -10.17 -17.51
CA PRO A 77 3.84 -11.43 -17.89
C PRO A 77 2.42 -11.17 -18.41
N GLY A 78 1.98 -11.92 -19.42
CA GLY A 78 0.59 -11.96 -19.85
C GLY A 78 0.11 -10.76 -20.67
N SER A 79 -1.18 -10.43 -20.50
CA SER A 79 -1.89 -9.40 -21.28
C SER A 79 -1.96 -8.06 -20.53
N HIS A 80 -2.08 -6.96 -21.27
CA HIS A 80 -2.23 -5.62 -20.70
C HIS A 80 -3.42 -4.88 -21.31
N VAL A 81 -4.18 -4.20 -20.46
CA VAL A 81 -5.31 -3.34 -20.84
C VAL A 81 -5.00 -1.91 -20.42
N VAL A 82 -4.99 -0.99 -21.39
CA VAL A 82 -4.88 0.44 -21.09
C VAL A 82 -6.27 0.97 -20.75
N HIS A 83 -6.53 1.25 -19.47
CA HIS A 83 -7.82 1.75 -19.01
C HIS A 83 -7.69 2.58 -17.74
N ASP A 84 -8.57 3.57 -17.60
CA ASP A 84 -8.69 4.40 -16.41
C ASP A 84 -9.62 3.73 -15.39
N LEU A 85 -9.06 3.23 -14.29
CA LEU A 85 -9.83 2.56 -13.24
C LEU A 85 -10.82 3.48 -12.50
N ARG A 86 -10.76 4.80 -12.73
CA ARG A 86 -11.83 5.71 -12.32
C ARG A 86 -13.10 5.43 -13.10
N GLU A 87 -13.03 4.93 -14.33
CA GLU A 87 -14.22 4.66 -15.14
C GLU A 87 -14.83 3.29 -14.84
N GLY A 88 -14.09 2.37 -14.21
CA GLY A 88 -14.56 1.03 -13.87
C GLY A 88 -13.46 -0.01 -14.04
N LEU A 89 -13.85 -1.29 -14.14
CA LEU A 89 -12.93 -2.41 -14.34
C LEU A 89 -12.31 -2.44 -15.74
N GLY A 90 -13.00 -1.83 -16.71
CA GLY A 90 -12.55 -1.78 -18.10
C GLY A 90 -12.78 -3.09 -18.88
N PRO A 91 -12.29 -3.15 -20.13
CA PRO A 91 -12.56 -4.24 -21.07
C PRO A 91 -11.64 -5.44 -20.82
N VAL A 92 -11.70 -6.05 -19.63
CA VAL A 92 -10.85 -7.19 -19.22
C VAL A 92 -11.33 -8.55 -19.76
N GLY A 93 -12.33 -8.54 -20.65
CA GLY A 93 -12.98 -9.72 -21.22
C GLY A 93 -14.09 -10.28 -20.33
N ASP A 94 -14.76 -11.34 -20.79
CA ASP A 94 -15.90 -11.96 -20.08
C ASP A 94 -15.50 -13.10 -19.13
N ARG A 95 -14.24 -13.56 -19.20
CA ARG A 95 -13.80 -14.69 -18.38
C ARG A 95 -13.38 -14.20 -16.99
N PRO A 96 -14.01 -14.67 -15.90
CA PRO A 96 -13.70 -14.26 -14.53
C PRO A 96 -12.26 -14.58 -14.10
N PHE A 97 -11.67 -13.72 -13.27
CA PHE A 97 -10.41 -13.98 -12.58
C PHE A 97 -10.65 -14.61 -11.21
N ASP A 98 -9.67 -15.36 -10.72
CA ASP A 98 -9.67 -15.96 -9.38
C ASP A 98 -9.14 -14.99 -8.32
N LEU A 99 -8.28 -14.06 -8.73
CA LEU A 99 -7.66 -13.04 -7.89
C LEU A 99 -7.73 -11.67 -8.58
N TYR A 100 -8.32 -10.70 -7.90
CA TYR A 100 -8.29 -9.28 -8.24
C TYR A 100 -7.38 -8.59 -7.23
N LEU A 101 -6.26 -8.07 -7.71
CA LEU A 101 -5.21 -7.49 -6.88
C LEU A 101 -5.06 -6.01 -7.22
N ALA A 102 -5.20 -5.15 -6.23
CA ALA A 102 -4.91 -3.73 -6.31
C ALA A 102 -3.87 -3.41 -5.23
N ALA A 103 -2.66 -3.04 -5.65
CA ALA A 103 -1.54 -2.81 -4.74
C ALA A 103 -1.15 -1.33 -4.67
N PHE A 104 -0.21 -1.02 -3.78
CA PHE A 104 0.43 0.29 -3.63
C PHE A 104 -0.53 1.46 -3.43
N GLY A 105 -1.58 1.23 -2.67
CA GLY A 105 -2.51 2.28 -2.25
C GLY A 105 -3.52 2.70 -3.32
N LEU A 106 -3.72 1.92 -4.38
CA LEU A 106 -4.65 2.22 -5.48
C LEU A 106 -6.01 2.75 -5.00
N ALA A 107 -6.61 2.14 -3.97
CA ALA A 107 -7.92 2.56 -3.48
C ALA A 107 -7.97 4.01 -2.98
N SER A 108 -6.84 4.56 -2.54
CA SER A 108 -6.75 5.96 -2.13
C SER A 108 -6.68 6.94 -3.28
N HIS A 109 -6.37 6.49 -4.49
CA HIS A 109 -6.42 7.31 -5.71
C HIS A 109 -7.81 7.40 -6.33
N LEU A 110 -8.77 6.64 -5.79
CA LEU A 110 -10.16 6.67 -6.20
C LEU A 110 -10.97 7.40 -5.13
N SER A 111 -11.92 8.23 -5.56
CA SER A 111 -12.97 8.71 -4.67
C SER A 111 -13.79 7.52 -4.14
N PRO A 112 -14.48 7.67 -2.99
CA PRO A 112 -15.36 6.62 -2.48
C PRO A 112 -16.45 6.16 -3.46
N ALA A 113 -16.87 7.02 -4.40
CA ALA A 113 -17.83 6.65 -5.44
C ALA A 113 -17.18 5.82 -6.56
N GLU A 114 -15.99 6.22 -7.01
CA GLU A 114 -15.21 5.48 -8.01
C GLU A 114 -14.80 4.09 -7.49
N LEU A 115 -14.31 4.00 -6.26
CA LEU A 115 -13.95 2.72 -5.64
C LEU A 115 -15.16 1.78 -5.53
N ARG A 116 -16.32 2.29 -5.10
CA ARG A 116 -17.56 1.48 -5.04
C ARG A 116 -17.99 0.98 -6.41
N ARG A 117 -17.89 1.81 -7.45
CA ARG A 117 -18.18 1.40 -8.84
C ARG A 117 -17.24 0.26 -9.27
N LEU A 118 -15.93 0.45 -9.11
CA LEU A 118 -14.92 -0.54 -9.46
C LEU A 118 -15.17 -1.88 -8.74
N LEU A 119 -15.40 -1.87 -7.42
CA LEU A 119 -15.66 -3.08 -6.64
C LEU A 119 -16.98 -3.77 -7.02
N ALA A 120 -18.02 -3.00 -7.36
CA ALA A 120 -19.28 -3.57 -7.84
C ALA A 120 -19.11 -4.24 -9.22
N GLU A 121 -18.24 -3.71 -10.08
CA GLU A 121 -17.89 -4.33 -11.36
C GLU A 121 -17.05 -5.59 -11.19
N ILE A 122 -16.06 -5.57 -10.29
CA ILE A 122 -15.31 -6.76 -9.89
C ILE A 122 -16.27 -7.86 -9.42
N THR A 123 -17.21 -7.53 -8.54
CA THR A 123 -18.18 -8.51 -8.00
C THR A 123 -19.10 -9.07 -9.09
N ARG A 124 -19.51 -8.26 -10.08
CA ARG A 124 -20.30 -8.75 -11.24
C ARG A 124 -19.49 -9.64 -12.18
N HIS A 125 -18.21 -9.36 -12.35
CA HIS A 125 -17.32 -10.09 -13.25
C HIS A 125 -16.79 -11.39 -12.61
N ALA A 126 -16.61 -11.40 -11.30
CA ALA A 126 -16.01 -12.51 -10.56
C ALA A 126 -16.97 -13.68 -10.33
N GLN A 127 -16.39 -14.87 -10.15
CA GLN A 127 -17.12 -16.01 -9.59
C GLN A 127 -17.22 -15.90 -8.06
N PRO A 128 -18.29 -16.44 -7.43
CA PRO A 128 -18.36 -16.54 -5.97
C PRO A 128 -17.12 -17.22 -5.40
N GLY A 129 -16.57 -16.65 -4.33
CA GLY A 129 -15.34 -17.13 -3.69
C GLY A 129 -14.04 -16.60 -4.28
N ALA A 130 -14.06 -15.89 -5.42
CA ALA A 130 -12.89 -15.20 -5.97
C ALA A 130 -12.29 -14.24 -4.93
N ILE A 131 -10.97 -14.15 -4.90
CA ILE A 131 -10.22 -13.33 -3.94
C ILE A 131 -10.16 -11.90 -4.47
N VAL A 132 -10.48 -10.94 -3.61
CA VAL A 132 -10.27 -9.52 -3.88
C VAL A 132 -9.32 -8.98 -2.82
N ALA A 133 -8.18 -8.45 -3.26
CA ALA A 133 -7.15 -7.89 -2.39
C ALA A 133 -6.89 -6.44 -2.82
N VAL A 134 -7.29 -5.48 -1.98
CA VAL A 134 -7.22 -4.05 -2.31
C VAL A 134 -6.43 -3.30 -1.25
N GLU A 135 -5.37 -2.65 -1.70
CA GLU A 135 -4.54 -1.79 -0.87
C GLU A 135 -4.99 -0.33 -0.97
N ALA A 136 -5.10 0.29 0.20
CA ALA A 136 -5.32 1.72 0.38
C ALA A 136 -4.18 2.35 1.18
N LEU A 137 -4.10 3.68 1.20
CA LEU A 137 -3.30 4.39 2.18
C LEU A 137 -3.95 4.31 3.56
N GLY A 138 -3.19 3.94 4.60
CA GLY A 138 -3.73 3.77 5.96
C GLY A 138 -4.03 5.10 6.64
N LEU A 139 -5.27 5.32 7.09
CA LEU A 139 -5.67 6.58 7.75
C LEU A 139 -4.77 6.92 8.94
N PHE A 140 -4.35 5.89 9.68
CA PHE A 140 -3.58 6.04 10.91
C PHE A 140 -2.06 5.98 10.68
N SER A 141 -1.58 6.17 9.44
CA SER A 141 -0.14 6.31 9.16
C SER A 141 0.48 7.50 9.92
N LEU A 142 1.73 7.33 10.36
CA LEU A 142 2.57 8.40 10.91
C LEU A 142 2.84 9.52 9.90
N GLU A 143 2.61 9.28 8.62
CA GLU A 143 2.84 10.27 7.57
C GLU A 143 1.86 11.44 7.68
N TRP A 144 0.63 11.24 8.20
CA TRP A 144 -0.39 12.30 8.28
C TRP A 144 -1.21 12.30 9.58
N PRO A 145 -0.59 12.50 10.77
CA PRO A 145 -1.32 12.46 12.05
C PRO A 145 -2.46 13.47 12.14
N ARG A 146 -2.37 14.59 11.42
CA ARG A 146 -3.43 15.61 11.34
C ARG A 146 -4.77 15.08 10.81
N LEU A 147 -4.79 13.92 10.14
CA LEU A 147 -5.99 13.35 9.56
C LEU A 147 -6.68 12.33 10.47
N TRP A 148 -6.05 11.85 11.54
CA TRP A 148 -6.54 10.72 12.33
C TRP A 148 -7.94 10.94 12.93
N ASP A 149 -8.26 12.18 13.30
CA ASP A 149 -9.55 12.55 13.90
C ASP A 149 -10.53 13.17 12.88
N THR A 150 -10.17 13.19 11.60
CA THR A 150 -11.05 13.72 10.55
C THR A 150 -12.18 12.74 10.23
N ARG A 151 -13.32 13.25 9.77
CA ARG A 151 -14.40 12.41 9.23
C ARG A 151 -14.13 12.04 7.78
N PRO A 152 -14.65 10.92 7.27
CA PRO A 152 -14.54 10.60 5.85
C PRO A 152 -15.24 11.69 5.02
N GLY A 153 -14.53 12.25 4.05
CA GLY A 153 -15.03 13.32 3.19
C GLY A 153 -13.92 14.17 2.58
N PRO A 154 -14.28 15.33 1.99
CA PRO A 154 -13.32 16.25 1.36
C PRO A 154 -12.22 16.74 2.30
N ASP A 155 -12.54 16.92 3.59
CA ASP A 155 -11.59 17.41 4.60
C ASP A 155 -10.47 16.42 4.92
N ARG A 156 -10.62 15.15 4.49
CA ARG A 156 -9.61 14.10 4.65
C ARG A 156 -8.72 13.92 3.41
N LEU A 157 -9.01 14.62 2.31
CA LEU A 157 -8.15 14.56 1.14
C LEU A 157 -6.80 15.22 1.44
N LEU A 158 -5.71 14.55 1.05
CA LEU A 158 -4.37 15.15 1.09
C LEU A 158 -3.76 15.26 -0.31
N PRO A 159 -2.97 16.32 -0.58
CA PRO A 159 -2.15 16.40 -1.79
C PRO A 159 -0.94 15.47 -1.64
N TYR A 160 -0.97 14.34 -2.32
CA TYR A 160 0.06 13.30 -2.28
C TYR A 160 1.02 13.46 -3.46
N LEU A 161 2.31 13.62 -3.15
CA LEU A 161 3.34 13.92 -4.14
C LEU A 161 3.83 12.65 -4.83
N LEU A 162 3.52 12.50 -6.12
CA LEU A 162 4.02 11.46 -7.03
C LEU A 162 4.70 12.10 -8.25
N GLY A 163 5.57 13.08 -8.01
CA GLY A 163 6.10 14.00 -9.01
C GLY A 163 5.23 15.25 -9.20
N ILE A 164 3.91 15.07 -9.06
CA ILE A 164 2.92 16.14 -8.90
C ILE A 164 1.97 15.84 -7.74
N ASP A 165 1.24 16.85 -7.30
CA ASP A 165 0.21 16.68 -6.26
C ASP A 165 -1.03 16.01 -6.83
N VAL A 166 -1.34 14.83 -6.30
CA VAL A 166 -2.59 14.10 -6.58
C VAL A 166 -3.40 14.03 -5.29
N ALA A 167 -4.68 14.36 -5.36
CA ALA A 167 -5.56 14.21 -4.20
C ALA A 167 -5.77 12.72 -3.91
N VAL A 168 -5.51 12.29 -2.67
CA VAL A 168 -5.75 10.93 -2.22
C VAL A 168 -6.57 10.90 -0.94
N HIS A 169 -7.29 9.80 -0.75
CA HIS A 169 -8.14 9.54 0.41
C HIS A 169 -7.56 8.39 1.25
N PRO A 170 -6.98 8.63 2.44
CA PRO A 170 -6.62 7.56 3.37
C PRO A 170 -7.83 6.90 3.99
N TRP A 171 -7.73 5.60 4.27
CA TRP A 171 -8.83 4.77 4.74
C TRP A 171 -8.53 4.15 6.10
N SER A 172 -9.51 4.16 7.00
CA SER A 172 -9.49 3.24 8.13
C SER A 172 -9.92 1.84 7.69
N PRO A 173 -9.57 0.77 8.44
CA PRO A 173 -10.06 -0.58 8.17
C PRO A 173 -11.59 -0.64 8.15
N SER A 174 -12.26 0.08 9.05
CA SER A 174 -13.72 0.09 9.14
C SER A 174 -14.39 0.68 7.90
N GLU A 175 -13.85 1.79 7.38
CA GLU A 175 -14.42 2.47 6.20
C GLU A 175 -14.15 1.69 4.92
N LEU A 176 -12.92 1.20 4.75
CA LEU A 176 -12.57 0.37 3.60
C LEU A 176 -13.37 -0.93 3.62
N GLY A 177 -13.48 -1.57 4.78
CA GLY A 177 -14.27 -2.78 4.96
C GLY A 177 -15.74 -2.59 4.60
N SER A 178 -16.36 -1.51 5.09
CA SER A 178 -17.75 -1.18 4.75
C SER A 178 -17.95 -0.98 3.24
N VAL A 179 -16.99 -0.34 2.56
CA VAL A 179 -17.02 -0.18 1.10
C VAL A 179 -16.94 -1.53 0.38
N LEU A 180 -16.03 -2.42 0.77
CA LEU A 180 -15.93 -3.78 0.21
C LEU A 180 -17.21 -4.60 0.44
N GLU A 181 -17.72 -4.60 1.68
CA GLU A 181 -18.92 -5.36 2.04
C GLU A 181 -20.16 -4.85 1.28
N SER A 182 -20.29 -3.53 1.12
CA SER A 182 -21.39 -2.93 0.34
C SER A 182 -21.36 -3.33 -1.14
N ALA A 183 -20.19 -3.71 -1.66
CA ALA A 183 -20.02 -4.19 -3.03
C ALA A 183 -20.25 -5.70 -3.18
N GLY A 184 -20.49 -6.44 -2.09
CA GLY A 184 -20.65 -7.90 -2.11
C GLY A 184 -19.34 -8.67 -1.87
N ILE A 185 -18.32 -8.03 -1.29
CA ILE A 185 -17.04 -8.67 -0.95
C ILE A 185 -16.96 -8.84 0.56
N ARG A 186 -17.00 -10.09 1.02
CA ARG A 186 -16.85 -10.44 2.44
C ARG A 186 -15.39 -10.31 2.84
N VAL A 187 -15.08 -9.33 3.69
CA VAL A 187 -13.72 -9.10 4.18
C VAL A 187 -13.30 -10.23 5.11
N ALA A 188 -12.09 -10.75 4.90
CA ALA A 188 -11.50 -11.81 5.71
C ALA A 188 -10.41 -11.28 6.65
N SER A 189 -9.60 -10.31 6.20
CA SER A 189 -8.51 -9.75 7.00
C SER A 189 -8.04 -8.40 6.47
N PHE A 190 -7.36 -7.65 7.33
CA PHE A 190 -6.57 -6.48 6.98
C PHE A 190 -5.11 -6.71 7.34
N GLN A 191 -4.19 -6.09 6.60
CA GLN A 191 -2.76 -6.12 6.87
C GLN A 191 -2.14 -4.73 6.68
N ASP A 192 -1.39 -4.27 7.67
CA ASP A 192 -0.59 -3.05 7.56
C ASP A 192 0.71 -3.31 6.79
N ARG A 193 1.18 -2.31 6.03
CA ARG A 193 2.50 -2.30 5.40
C ARG A 193 3.21 -0.97 5.62
N SER A 194 4.52 -1.04 5.83
CA SER A 194 5.39 0.13 6.01
C SER A 194 4.93 1.06 7.14
N VAL A 195 4.69 0.53 8.35
CA VAL A 195 4.25 1.31 9.53
C VAL A 195 5.32 2.29 9.98
N GLN A 196 6.58 1.87 10.04
CA GLN A 196 7.70 2.74 10.45
C GLN A 196 8.47 3.34 9.27
N ALA A 197 8.08 2.97 8.06
CA ALA A 197 8.90 3.16 6.88
C ALA A 197 8.11 3.73 5.70
N GLY A 198 6.95 4.36 5.92
CA GLY A 198 6.16 4.95 4.84
C GLY A 198 6.98 5.89 3.94
N PRO A 199 6.73 5.90 2.61
CA PRO A 199 7.41 6.75 1.64
C PRO A 199 7.50 8.23 2.02
N LYS A 200 6.53 8.75 2.78
CA LYS A 200 6.46 10.16 3.17
C LYS A 200 7.08 10.46 4.53
N LEU A 201 7.70 9.49 5.19
CA LEU A 201 8.34 9.70 6.50
C LEU A 201 9.68 10.47 6.45
N ASP A 202 10.17 10.82 5.26
CA ASP A 202 11.26 11.80 5.09
C ASP A 202 10.77 13.18 4.65
N GLU A 203 9.47 13.29 4.37
CA GLU A 203 8.88 14.50 3.80
C GLU A 203 8.21 15.32 4.91
N SER A 204 8.93 16.31 5.44
CA SER A 204 8.42 17.24 6.47
C SER A 204 7.13 17.98 6.08
N ARG A 205 6.77 17.98 4.80
CA ARG A 205 5.52 18.53 4.26
C ARG A 205 4.26 17.95 4.93
N TYR A 206 4.26 16.65 5.22
CA TYR A 206 3.07 16.00 5.76
C TYR A 206 3.00 16.07 7.28
N TRP A 207 4.17 16.03 7.93
CA TRP A 207 4.30 16.19 9.37
C TRP A 207 5.61 16.92 9.74
N PRO A 208 5.55 18.25 9.99
CA PRO A 208 6.73 19.03 10.32
C PRO A 208 7.44 18.54 11.60
N GLY A 209 8.77 18.46 11.54
CA GLY A 209 9.61 18.04 12.67
C GLY A 209 9.82 16.53 12.80
N LEU A 210 9.20 15.73 11.93
CA LEU A 210 9.43 14.29 11.86
C LEU A 210 10.92 14.00 11.52
N PRO A 211 11.63 13.14 12.27
CA PRO A 211 12.94 12.65 11.84
C PRO A 211 12.85 11.95 10.47
N PRO A 212 13.88 12.04 9.59
CA PRO A 212 13.88 11.34 8.31
C PRO A 212 14.05 9.83 8.53
N LEU A 213 12.95 9.17 8.90
CA LEU A 213 12.95 7.77 9.32
C LEU A 213 13.17 6.83 8.14
N ARG A 214 12.57 7.10 6.98
CA ARG A 214 12.70 6.22 5.81
C ARG A 214 14.15 6.20 5.33
N GLY A 215 14.78 7.36 5.20
CA GLY A 215 16.16 7.48 4.77
C GLY A 215 17.13 6.87 5.76
N ALA A 216 16.88 7.03 7.07
CA ALA A 216 17.70 6.38 8.09
C ALA A 216 17.56 4.85 8.10
N LEU A 217 16.39 4.32 7.75
CA LEU A 217 16.14 2.89 7.61
C LEU A 217 16.72 2.35 6.28
N GLY A 218 16.69 3.15 5.21
CA GLY A 218 17.36 2.86 3.95
C GLY A 218 18.87 2.76 4.10
N ALA A 219 19.51 3.76 4.69
CA ALA A 219 20.95 3.75 4.98
C ALA A 219 21.35 2.50 5.79
N LEU A 220 20.53 2.13 6.78
CA LEU A 220 20.78 0.92 7.58
C LEU A 220 20.71 -0.37 6.74
N LEU A 221 19.84 -0.45 5.72
CA LEU A 221 19.77 -1.56 4.78
C LEU A 221 20.95 -1.59 3.81
N ASP A 222 21.55 -0.43 3.51
CA ASP A 222 22.74 -0.31 2.68
C ASP A 222 24.05 -0.58 3.46
N GLY A 223 23.94 -0.88 4.76
CA GLY A 223 25.06 -1.24 5.63
C GLY A 223 25.64 -0.09 6.44
N ASP A 224 25.08 1.12 6.34
CA ASP A 224 25.53 2.27 7.11
C ASP A 224 25.24 2.10 8.62
N PRO A 225 26.05 2.72 9.50
CA PRO A 225 25.77 2.71 10.94
C PRO A 225 24.43 3.39 11.27
N PRO A 226 23.76 3.02 12.37
CA PRO A 226 22.46 3.59 12.73
C PRO A 226 22.56 5.11 12.98
N GLY A 227 21.80 5.87 12.19
CA GLY A 227 21.73 7.32 12.32
C GLY A 227 20.88 7.79 13.52
N PRO A 228 21.06 9.06 13.96
CA PRO A 228 20.32 9.63 15.11
C PRO A 228 18.81 9.76 14.87
N ALA A 229 18.36 9.73 13.61
CA ALA A 229 16.93 9.75 13.28
C ALA A 229 16.19 8.54 13.86
N LEU A 230 16.84 7.37 13.94
CA LEU A 230 16.21 6.14 14.46
C LEU A 230 15.87 6.22 15.95
N THR A 231 16.60 7.04 16.72
CA THR A 231 16.43 7.23 18.17
C THR A 231 15.78 8.57 18.55
N ARG A 232 15.47 9.42 17.57
CA ARG A 232 14.81 10.70 17.83
C ARG A 232 13.35 10.47 18.23
N ALA A 233 12.88 11.25 19.21
CA ALA A 233 11.48 11.27 19.61
C ALA A 233 10.60 11.73 18.45
N LEU A 234 9.42 11.12 18.33
CA LEU A 234 8.39 11.59 17.43
C LEU A 234 7.90 12.99 17.87
N PRO A 235 7.52 13.88 16.93
CA PRO A 235 6.75 15.07 17.28
C PRO A 235 5.45 14.71 18.01
N PRO A 236 4.76 15.69 18.63
CA PRO A 236 3.48 15.45 19.27
C PRO A 236 2.47 14.79 18.31
N LEU A 237 1.82 13.74 18.80
CA LEU A 237 0.74 13.03 18.11
C LEU A 237 -0.61 13.42 18.72
N PRO A 238 -1.72 13.32 17.95
CA PRO A 238 -3.07 13.41 18.50
C PRO A 238 -3.25 12.44 19.67
N ALA A 239 -4.03 12.81 20.68
CA ALA A 239 -4.31 11.91 21.80
C ALA A 239 -5.19 10.74 21.33
N GLY A 240 -4.87 9.52 21.74
CA GLY A 240 -5.71 8.36 21.43
C GLY A 240 -4.94 7.05 21.30
N PRO A 241 -5.67 5.93 21.11
CA PRO A 241 -5.07 4.59 21.03
C PRO A 241 -4.10 4.45 19.85
N VAL A 242 -4.36 5.14 18.73
CA VAL A 242 -3.48 5.16 17.56
C VAL A 242 -2.10 5.73 17.91
N ALA A 243 -2.06 6.84 18.65
CA ALA A 243 -0.80 7.44 19.06
C ALA A 243 0.00 6.53 20.00
N VAL A 244 -0.69 5.79 20.88
CA VAL A 244 -0.04 4.82 21.77
C VAL A 244 0.67 3.74 20.97
N VAL A 245 0.06 3.22 19.90
CA VAL A 245 0.68 2.21 19.02
C VAL A 245 1.97 2.75 18.41
N HIS A 246 1.94 3.96 17.85
CA HIS A 246 3.11 4.56 17.22
C HIS A 246 4.20 4.96 18.22
N GLN A 247 3.81 5.41 19.41
CA GLN A 247 4.75 5.71 20.50
C GLN A 247 5.43 4.45 21.03
N ASP A 248 4.68 3.36 21.24
CA ASP A 248 5.24 2.06 21.62
C ASP A 248 6.22 1.55 20.57
N LEU A 249 5.83 1.61 19.30
CA LEU A 249 6.67 1.18 18.20
C LEU A 249 7.97 2.01 18.11
N ALA A 250 7.88 3.33 18.28
CA ALA A 250 9.05 4.19 18.36
C ALA A 250 9.93 3.87 19.57
N ALA A 251 9.34 3.65 20.75
CA ALA A 251 10.09 3.29 21.97
C ALA A 251 10.81 1.94 21.81
N ARG A 252 10.16 0.94 21.22
CA ARG A 252 10.75 -0.37 20.92
C ARG A 252 11.90 -0.26 19.92
N ARG A 253 11.74 0.55 18.87
CA ARG A 253 12.84 0.86 17.93
C ARG A 253 14.01 1.53 18.66
N HIS A 254 13.75 2.52 19.51
CA HIS A 254 14.79 3.22 20.28
C HIS A 254 15.55 2.27 21.19
N ALA A 255 14.82 1.41 21.91
CA ALA A 255 15.42 0.40 22.78
C ALA A 255 16.31 -0.54 21.96
N LEU A 256 15.81 -1.05 20.84
CA LEU A 256 16.56 -1.94 19.96
C LEU A 256 17.85 -1.28 19.46
N VAL A 257 17.79 -0.06 18.93
CA VAL A 257 18.99 0.66 18.44
C VAL A 257 20.02 0.86 19.55
N ARG A 258 19.60 1.11 20.79
CA ARG A 258 20.51 1.34 21.92
C ARG A 258 21.16 0.07 22.46
N THR A 259 20.46 -1.06 22.40
CA THR A 259 20.95 -2.32 22.97
C THR A 259 21.54 -3.27 21.93
N HIS A 260 21.36 -2.98 20.64
CA HIS A 260 21.79 -3.87 19.56
C HIS A 260 23.31 -4.03 19.56
N VAL A 261 23.74 -5.29 19.55
CA VAL A 261 25.12 -5.69 19.36
C VAL A 261 25.15 -6.52 18.08
N GLY A 262 25.68 -5.96 17.00
CA GLY A 262 25.72 -6.61 15.68
C GLY A 262 25.85 -5.60 14.54
N GLY A 263 25.94 -6.11 13.31
CA GLY A 263 25.98 -5.27 12.11
C GLY A 263 24.63 -4.62 11.77
N SER A 264 24.67 -3.65 10.86
CA SER A 264 23.51 -2.88 10.38
C SER A 264 22.38 -3.76 9.84
N ASP A 265 22.70 -4.80 9.07
CA ASP A 265 21.71 -5.75 8.55
C ASP A 265 20.89 -6.43 9.64
N ALA A 266 21.56 -6.82 10.74
CA ALA A 266 20.88 -7.47 11.86
C ALA A 266 19.97 -6.50 12.60
N LEU A 267 20.39 -5.23 12.71
CA LEU A 267 19.56 -4.18 13.28
C LEU A 267 18.35 -3.89 12.38
N ALA A 268 18.55 -3.78 11.06
CA ALA A 268 17.47 -3.55 10.11
C ALA A 268 16.41 -4.64 10.18
N ARG A 269 16.82 -5.91 10.17
CA ARG A 269 15.91 -7.05 10.37
C ARG A 269 15.19 -6.99 11.71
N GLY A 270 15.89 -6.60 12.78
CA GLY A 270 15.31 -6.44 14.10
C GLY A 270 14.21 -5.35 14.11
N ILE A 271 14.48 -4.20 13.50
CA ILE A 271 13.52 -3.08 13.43
C ILE A 271 12.28 -3.48 12.60
N TRP A 272 12.48 -4.16 11.47
CA TRP A 272 11.36 -4.69 10.67
C TRP A 272 10.58 -5.79 11.37
N GLY A 273 11.22 -6.55 12.25
CA GLY A 273 10.52 -7.47 13.14
C GLY A 273 9.60 -6.79 14.16
N LEU A 274 9.69 -5.46 14.34
CA LEU A 274 8.79 -4.70 15.22
C LEU A 274 7.47 -4.29 14.55
N GLU A 275 7.41 -4.30 13.20
CA GLU A 275 6.24 -3.89 12.43
C GLU A 275 4.96 -4.60 12.93
N THR A 276 3.88 -3.84 13.07
CA THR A 276 2.61 -4.38 13.55
C THR A 276 1.85 -5.04 12.39
N GLY A 277 1.55 -6.34 12.49
CA GLY A 277 0.70 -7.04 11.53
C GLY A 277 -0.81 -6.87 11.77
N SER A 278 -1.23 -5.86 12.55
CA SER A 278 -2.58 -5.74 13.11
C SER A 278 -3.69 -5.48 12.10
N GLY A 279 -3.37 -4.92 10.92
CA GLY A 279 -4.37 -4.46 9.97
C GLY A 279 -5.19 -3.27 10.49
N GLY A 280 -4.58 -2.47 11.38
CA GLY A 280 -5.24 -1.35 12.04
C GLY A 280 -5.31 -0.10 11.18
N GLY A 281 -4.62 -0.05 10.05
CA GLY A 281 -4.47 1.14 9.20
C GLY A 281 -3.31 2.04 9.65
N PHE A 282 -2.35 1.50 10.40
CA PHE A 282 -1.17 2.21 10.92
C PHE A 282 -0.06 2.34 9.89
N GLY A 283 -0.08 1.48 8.86
CA GLY A 283 0.86 1.48 7.75
C GLY A 283 0.64 2.62 6.77
N HIS A 284 1.68 2.93 5.99
CA HIS A 284 1.47 3.61 4.72
C HIS A 284 0.43 2.86 3.89
N GLY A 285 0.58 1.53 3.81
CA GLY A 285 -0.35 0.64 3.13
C GLY A 285 -1.29 -0.07 4.10
N LEU A 286 -2.56 -0.18 3.73
CA LEU A 286 -3.59 -1.00 4.36
C LEU A 286 -4.18 -1.93 3.31
N LEU A 287 -3.79 -3.20 3.34
CA LEU A 287 -4.29 -4.22 2.44
C LEU A 287 -5.52 -4.90 3.03
N ALA A 288 -6.68 -4.70 2.40
CA ALA A 288 -7.89 -5.47 2.68
C ALA A 288 -7.92 -6.72 1.80
N ILE A 289 -8.19 -7.89 2.41
CA ILE A 289 -8.34 -9.16 1.68
C ILE A 289 -9.74 -9.68 1.98
N GLY A 290 -10.51 -9.94 0.93
CA GLY A 290 -11.86 -10.48 1.01
C GLY A 290 -12.16 -11.48 -0.11
N ARG A 291 -13.39 -11.99 -0.10
CA ARG A 291 -13.91 -12.87 -1.13
C ARG A 291 -15.27 -12.41 -1.62
N VAL A 292 -15.49 -12.54 -2.92
CA VAL A 292 -16.81 -12.32 -3.53
C VAL A 292 -17.82 -13.29 -2.89
N ALA A 293 -18.96 -12.74 -2.46
CA ALA A 293 -19.95 -13.44 -1.65
C ALA A 293 -20.66 -14.58 -2.39
#